data_AF-A0AAU1X5L2-F1
#
_entry.id   AF-A0AAU1X5L2-F1
#
_cell.length_a   1.000
_cell.length_b   1.000
_cell.length_c   1.000
_cell.angle_alpha   90.00
_cell.angle_beta   90.00
_cell.angle_gamma   90.00
#
_symmetry.space_group_name_H-M   'P 1'
#
loop_
_entity.id
_entity.type
_entity.pdbx_description
1 polymer ?
#
loop_
_entity_poly.entity_id
_entity_poly.type
_entity_poly.pdbx_seq_one_letter_code
_entity_poly.pdbx_strand_id
1 'polypeptide(L)'
;MPPELDEAANQAAACFRPWQDEGPRAEFPEREWPKDFLGGEAIYPNYQASGIDDSWLFLCQFEDRGEMEEDPFFLNFGYGSGFLFLSSDHLEGRFMWDCS
;
A
#
# COMPACT_ATOMS: atom_id res chain seq x y z
N MET A 1 -8.46 14.66 -1.66
CA MET A 1 -7.24 14.44 -2.46
C MET A 1 -7.58 14.49 -3.92
N PRO A 2 -6.58 14.61 -4.84
CA PRO A 2 -6.84 14.50 -6.26
C PRO A 2 -7.37 13.09 -6.57
N PRO A 3 -8.55 12.93 -7.19
CA PRO A 3 -9.13 11.62 -7.50
C PRO A 3 -8.23 10.71 -8.35
N GLU A 4 -7.33 11.32 -9.11
CA GLU A 4 -6.38 10.63 -10.00
C GLU A 4 -5.36 9.77 -9.24
N LEU A 5 -4.96 10.18 -8.02
CA LEU A 5 -4.05 9.41 -7.17
C LEU A 5 -4.75 8.17 -6.58
N ASP A 6 -6.00 8.33 -6.14
CA ASP A 6 -6.82 7.22 -5.66
C ASP A 6 -7.07 6.20 -6.80
N GLU A 7 -7.33 6.69 -8.01
CA GLU A 7 -7.51 5.83 -9.19
C GLU A 7 -6.23 5.05 -9.54
N ALA A 8 -5.07 5.72 -9.51
CA ALA A 8 -3.78 5.06 -9.76
C ALA A 8 -3.47 3.99 -8.70
N ALA A 9 -3.75 4.27 -7.41
CA ALA A 9 -3.61 3.31 -6.32
C ALA A 9 -4.53 2.11 -6.50
N ASN A 10 -5.81 2.33 -6.86
CA ASN A 10 -6.77 1.26 -7.10
C ASN A 10 -6.38 0.38 -8.30
N GLN A 11 -5.89 0.99 -9.39
CA GLN A 11 -5.37 0.25 -10.54
C GLN A 11 -4.13 -0.59 -10.16
N ALA A 12 -3.26 -0.04 -9.32
CA ALA A 12 -2.11 -0.75 -8.79
C ALA A 12 -2.51 -1.95 -7.95
N ALA A 13 -3.36 -1.74 -6.94
CA ALA A 13 -3.85 -2.80 -6.08
C ALA A 13 -4.46 -3.94 -6.90
N ALA A 14 -5.27 -3.63 -7.92
CA ALA A 14 -5.86 -4.61 -8.83
C ALA A 14 -4.83 -5.47 -9.59
N CYS A 15 -3.61 -4.96 -9.83
CA CYS A 15 -2.53 -5.73 -10.47
C CYS A 15 -1.81 -6.70 -9.51
N PHE A 16 -1.86 -6.43 -8.21
CA PHE A 16 -1.28 -7.29 -7.17
C PHE A 16 -2.27 -8.33 -6.64
N ARG A 17 -3.58 -8.10 -6.72
CA ARG A 17 -4.62 -9.09 -6.31
C ARG A 17 -4.45 -10.49 -6.92
N PRO A 18 -4.11 -10.68 -8.21
CA PRO A 18 -3.95 -12.01 -8.81
C PRO A 18 -2.79 -12.80 -8.22
N TRP A 19 -1.84 -12.12 -7.57
CA TRP A 19 -0.74 -12.73 -6.85
C TRP A 19 -1.14 -13.17 -5.43
N GLN A 20 -2.30 -12.74 -4.95
CA GLN A 20 -2.95 -13.16 -3.69
C GLN A 20 -4.01 -14.25 -3.92
N ASP A 21 -4.01 -14.89 -5.10
CA ASP A 21 -5.09 -15.77 -5.58
C ASP A 21 -6.47 -15.08 -5.73
N GLU A 22 -6.50 -13.74 -5.81
CA GLU A 22 -7.72 -12.95 -5.97
C GLU A 22 -7.83 -12.33 -7.37
N GLY A 23 -8.84 -12.76 -8.14
CA GLY A 23 -9.26 -12.07 -9.37
C GLY A 23 -8.42 -12.34 -10.64
N PRO A 24 -8.80 -11.72 -11.77
CA PRO A 24 -8.15 -11.94 -13.07
C PRO A 24 -6.79 -11.24 -13.14
N ARG A 25 -5.79 -11.89 -13.75
CA ARG A 25 -4.47 -11.28 -14.01
C ARG A 25 -4.62 -9.98 -14.80
N ALA A 26 -4.34 -8.85 -14.15
CA ALA A 26 -4.22 -7.57 -14.83
C ALA A 26 -2.83 -7.43 -15.46
N GLU A 27 -2.75 -6.69 -16.57
CA GLU A 27 -1.47 -6.35 -17.19
C GLU A 27 -0.72 -5.36 -16.29
N PHE A 28 0.57 -5.59 -16.05
CA PHE A 28 1.42 -4.64 -15.33
C PHE A 28 1.56 -3.38 -16.19
N PRO A 29 1.04 -2.22 -15.77
CA PRO A 29 1.22 -0.98 -16.50
C PRO A 29 2.70 -0.58 -16.53
N GLU A 30 3.11 0.04 -17.63
CA GLU A 30 4.48 0.55 -17.83
C GLU A 30 4.80 1.80 -16.97
N ARG A 31 3.85 2.29 -16.16
CA ARG A 31 4.01 3.47 -15.31
C ARG A 31 4.58 3.10 -13.94
N GLU A 32 5.32 4.03 -13.35
CA GLU A 32 5.75 3.96 -11.96
C GLU A 32 4.53 3.96 -11.03
N TRP A 33 4.52 3.01 -10.08
CA TRP A 33 3.43 2.87 -9.12
C TRP A 33 3.43 3.99 -8.08
N PRO A 34 2.27 4.36 -7.53
CA PRO A 34 2.24 5.24 -6.37
C PRO A 34 2.91 4.53 -5.18
N LYS A 35 4.00 5.13 -4.70
CA LYS A 35 4.84 4.62 -3.60
C LYS A 35 4.35 5.11 -2.24
N ASP A 36 4.06 6.41 -2.18
CA ASP A 36 3.46 7.09 -1.04
C ASP A 36 2.15 7.73 -1.46
N PHE A 37 1.07 7.34 -0.80
CA PHE A 37 -0.24 7.89 -1.09
C PHE A 37 -1.15 7.76 0.11
N LEU A 38 -2.16 8.63 0.17
CA LEU A 38 -3.30 8.46 1.07
C LEU A 38 -4.51 8.13 0.19
N GLY A 39 -5.49 7.40 0.74
CA GLY A 39 -6.71 7.01 0.03
C GLY A 39 -6.50 5.92 -1.02
N GLY A 40 -7.60 5.51 -1.69
CA GLY A 40 -7.59 4.35 -2.58
C GLY A 40 -7.49 3.02 -1.82
N GLU A 41 -6.84 2.05 -2.43
CA GLU A 41 -6.63 0.71 -1.87
C GLU A 41 -5.14 0.45 -1.61
N ALA A 42 -4.87 -0.33 -0.55
CA ALA A 42 -3.52 -0.77 -0.25
C ALA A 42 -2.95 -1.66 -1.37
N ILE A 43 -1.70 -1.43 -1.72
CA ILE A 43 -0.94 -2.30 -2.61
C ILE A 43 -0.13 -3.23 -1.70
N TYR A 44 -0.25 -4.55 -1.86
CA TYR A 44 0.55 -5.51 -1.08
C TYR A 44 1.56 -6.22 -1.98
N PRO A 45 2.79 -5.69 -2.14
CA PRO A 45 3.84 -6.34 -2.92
C PRO A 45 4.20 -7.72 -2.35
N ASN A 46 4.14 -7.88 -1.02
CA ASN A 46 4.48 -9.10 -0.31
C ASN A 46 3.25 -9.86 0.21
N TYR A 47 2.22 -9.97 -0.63
CA TYR A 47 0.98 -10.73 -0.44
C TYR A 47 -0.04 -10.17 0.56
N GLN A 48 0.31 -9.86 1.82
CA GLN A 48 -0.69 -9.34 2.77
C GLN A 48 -0.08 -8.64 3.99
N ALA A 49 -0.81 -7.65 4.53
CA ALA A 49 -0.62 -7.17 5.90
C ALA A 49 -1.43 -8.05 6.88
N SER A 50 -0.76 -8.98 7.58
CA SER A 50 -1.42 -9.88 8.54
C SER A 50 -2.09 -9.11 9.69
N GLY A 51 -3.25 -9.57 10.17
CA GLY A 51 -3.92 -8.97 11.35
C GLY A 51 -4.85 -7.78 11.05
N ILE A 52 -5.13 -7.55 9.77
CA ILE A 52 -6.16 -6.64 9.26
C ILE A 52 -7.19 -7.48 8.51
N ASP A 53 -8.47 -7.29 8.82
CA ASP A 53 -9.59 -7.87 8.09
C ASP A 53 -10.36 -6.77 7.34
N ASP A 54 -11.36 -7.17 6.54
CA ASP A 54 -12.13 -6.27 5.67
C ASP A 54 -12.94 -5.19 6.42
N SER A 55 -13.00 -5.22 7.75
CA SER A 55 -13.67 -4.18 8.55
C SER A 55 -12.83 -2.92 8.75
N TRP A 56 -11.53 -2.99 8.45
CA TRP A 56 -10.60 -1.87 8.55
C TRP A 56 -10.55 -1.06 7.25
N LEU A 57 -10.45 0.25 7.39
CA LEU A 57 -10.39 1.19 6.28
C LEU A 57 -8.93 1.58 6.03
N PHE A 58 -8.44 1.35 4.83
CA PHE A 58 -7.12 1.84 4.42
C PHE A 58 -7.08 3.37 4.42
N LEU A 59 -6.01 3.94 4.97
CA LEU A 59 -5.79 5.39 5.01
C LEU A 59 -4.60 5.81 4.16
N CYS A 60 -3.43 5.20 4.34
CA CYS A 60 -2.23 5.56 3.57
C CYS A 60 -1.17 4.46 3.56
N GLN A 61 -0.25 4.56 2.59
CA GLN A 61 0.89 3.67 2.41
C GLN A 61 2.18 4.48 2.27
N PHE A 62 3.28 3.88 2.72
CA PHE A 62 4.63 4.41 2.61
C PHE A 62 5.59 3.37 2.04
N GLU A 63 6.46 3.79 1.13
CA GLU A 63 7.58 2.97 0.66
C GLU A 63 8.78 3.04 1.63
N ASP A 64 9.47 1.91 1.76
CA ASP A 64 10.82 1.82 2.33
C ASP A 64 11.78 2.82 1.64
N ARG A 65 12.57 3.56 2.42
CA ARG A 65 13.58 4.50 1.89
C ARG A 65 14.68 4.79 2.90
N GLY A 66 15.76 5.42 2.45
CA GLY A 66 16.85 5.89 3.32
C GLY A 66 18.17 5.16 3.14
N GLU A 67 18.29 4.33 2.10
CA GLU A 67 19.58 3.75 1.71
C GLU A 67 20.42 4.71 0.86
N MET A 68 19.79 5.73 0.28
CA MET A 68 20.44 6.70 -0.61
C MET A 68 20.79 7.99 0.15
N GLU A 69 21.92 8.60 -0.19
CA GLU A 69 22.39 9.86 0.42
C GLU A 69 21.42 11.04 0.16
N GLU A 70 20.58 10.92 -0.87
CA GLU A 70 19.60 11.92 -1.29
C GLU A 70 18.28 11.84 -0.52
N ASP A 71 18.05 10.75 0.22
CA ASP A 71 16.80 10.54 0.93
C ASP A 71 16.71 11.45 2.17
N PRO A 72 15.64 12.26 2.30
CA PRO A 72 15.52 13.19 3.42
C PRO A 72 15.27 12.50 4.77
N PHE A 73 14.82 11.24 4.76
CA PHE A 73 14.46 10.47 5.95
C PHE A 73 14.77 8.98 5.75
N PHE A 74 14.97 8.26 6.86
CA PHE A 74 15.14 6.81 6.88
C PHE A 74 13.85 6.11 7.34
N LEU A 75 13.27 5.29 6.47
CA LEU A 75 12.12 4.43 6.72
C LEU A 75 12.48 3.00 6.30
N ASN A 76 12.66 2.10 7.26
CA ASN A 76 13.02 0.71 6.96
C ASN A 76 11.84 -0.21 7.24
N PHE A 77 11.34 -0.83 6.17
CA PHE A 77 10.34 -1.89 6.14
C PHE A 77 10.93 -3.17 5.51
N GLY A 78 12.26 -3.32 5.48
CA GLY A 78 12.94 -4.48 4.89
C GLY A 78 12.60 -4.68 3.42
N TYR A 79 12.69 -3.62 2.61
CA TYR A 79 12.29 -3.62 1.19
C TYR A 79 10.80 -3.94 0.95
N GLY A 80 9.95 -3.59 1.91
CA GLY A 80 8.50 -3.71 1.81
C GLY A 80 7.80 -2.35 1.84
N SER A 81 6.64 -2.29 2.47
CA SER A 81 5.78 -1.12 2.59
C SER A 81 5.15 -1.02 3.97
N GLY A 82 4.98 0.22 4.44
CA GLY A 82 4.21 0.54 5.65
C GLY A 82 2.78 0.94 5.29
N PHE A 83 1.81 0.54 6.10
CA PHE A 83 0.38 0.74 5.88
C PHE A 83 -0.30 1.29 7.13
N LEU A 84 -1.20 2.26 6.96
CA LEU A 84 -2.02 2.80 8.03
C LEU A 84 -3.49 2.51 7.74
N PHE A 85 -4.19 1.97 8.74
CA PHE A 85 -5.61 1.65 8.70
C PHE A 85 -6.35 2.32 9.84
N LEU A 86 -7.63 2.61 9.62
CA LEU A 86 -8.56 3.13 10.62
C LEU A 86 -9.69 2.13 10.86
N SER A 87 -10.20 2.07 12.09
CA SER A 87 -11.46 1.39 12.36
C SER A 87 -12.62 2.12 11.68
N SER A 88 -13.71 1.41 11.39
CA SER A 88 -14.90 1.99 10.74
C SER A 88 -15.61 3.08 11.55
N ASP A 89 -15.41 3.13 12.88
CA ASP A 89 -15.87 4.20 13.76
C ASP A 89 -14.84 5.35 13.94
N HIS A 90 -13.66 5.21 13.31
CA HIS A 90 -12.56 6.17 13.31
C HIS A 90 -11.95 6.42 14.71
N LEU A 91 -12.14 5.51 15.67
CA LEU A 91 -11.61 5.64 17.03
C LEU A 91 -10.27 4.91 17.23
N GLU A 92 -9.95 3.94 16.38
CA GLU A 92 -8.70 3.18 16.43
C GLU A 92 -7.92 3.34 15.12
N GLY A 93 -6.60 3.35 15.25
CA GLY A 93 -5.67 3.30 14.13
C GLY A 93 -4.70 2.14 14.29
N ARG A 94 -4.35 1.48 13.18
CA ARG A 94 -3.34 0.42 13.14
C ARG A 94 -2.30 0.74 12.09
N PHE A 95 -1.04 0.63 12.49
CA PHE A 95 0.09 0.68 11.58
C PHE A 95 0.66 -0.72 11.40
N MET A 96 0.78 -1.14 10.15
CA MET A 96 1.30 -2.44 9.74
C MET A 96 2.44 -2.24 8.74
N TRP A 97 3.26 -3.25 8.54
CA TRP A 97 4.27 -3.25 7.49
C TRP A 97 4.47 -4.67 6.98
N ASP A 98 4.87 -4.78 5.71
CA ASP A 98 5.38 -6.01 5.13
C ASP A 98 6.90 -5.88 4.84
N CYS A 99 7.56 -7.01 4.56
CA CYS A 99 8.97 -7.06 4.17
C CYS A 99 9.21 -8.15 3.12
N SER A 100 10.32 -8.02 2.39
CA SER A 100 10.74 -8.93 1.30
C SER A 100 11.82 -9.92 1.71
#